data_AF-A0A3P1T4T4-F1
#
_entry.id   AF-A0A3P1T4T4-F1
#
_cell.length_a   1.000
_cell.length_b   1.000
_cell.length_c   1.000
_cell.angle_alpha   90.00
_cell.angle_beta   90.00
_cell.angle_gamma   90.00
#
_symmetry.space_group_name_H-M   'P 1'
#
loop_
_entity.id
_entity.type
_entity.pdbx_description
1 polymer ?
#
loop_
_entity_poly.entity_id
_entity_poly.type
_entity_poly.pdbx_seq_one_letter_code
_entity_poly.pdbx_strand_id
1 'polypeptide(L)'
;MSQHATDPEVLWGHDDDHTARLLTEHLGQHPGAGVTVLFEDDQVAQLWEGRPGVTARAWAPTLVRDVLTAFPPQPLERVAPPPVVVGDSALARRLVEAITAGWSGGAEAVTVHCVGGDALWAQEAAASARHAEVTWLSAPLQPASVVAAVSSLVDQWQRPQPNRGTPTGPTIYVVAAPESQALAAARAVAAEVPDARVVVVLSGEITWPRPDGVGVFTVAEVRDRLSREPEDPTARLAQLLFEDVAWLAAPDAAATAPDQPLFPEVVHDATGRALWEGQHEQTRRRFLAVAEAAPRIFDAGGLEVRRRARIPDAVVLDPSRLSGMAEQLLAVLGQGRTEGSWLTALELVARLPVLAARAGLVLVPTGEDVLLTPELVELLAPQVHLAYQEVSEETGNASGSPLALQLWAGLSEFEQASNRATIIGCAVAHAAQGLAWRRVTDQGGVDIEPHVESLGRLENRRWAIHERRHGRPDHTWARPWGDLGEALREYDFMIMRAVPAILADAGLEIYEVGRTGSSMT
;
A
#
# COMPACT_ATOMS: atom_id res chain seq x y z
N MET A 1 14.29 -41.75 6.42
CA MET A 1 12.93 -42.22 6.75
C MET A 1 12.09 -40.99 7.01
N SER A 2 11.40 -40.51 5.97
CA SER A 2 10.68 -39.23 6.00
C SER A 2 9.27 -39.48 6.54
N GLN A 3 8.90 -38.77 7.62
CA GLN A 3 7.56 -38.74 8.18
C GLN A 3 6.76 -37.63 7.48
N HIS A 4 6.14 -37.91 6.34
CA HIS A 4 5.18 -37.00 5.70
C HIS A 4 3.98 -37.78 5.18
N ALA A 5 3.06 -38.08 6.08
CA ALA A 5 1.69 -38.48 5.80
C ALA A 5 0.85 -38.12 7.03
N THR A 6 0.74 -36.82 7.30
CA THR A 6 -0.13 -36.28 8.34
C THR A 6 -1.50 -36.08 7.71
N ASP A 7 -2.42 -36.99 8.02
CA ASP A 7 -3.77 -37.15 7.47
C ASP A 7 -3.88 -37.55 5.98
N PRO A 8 -4.71 -38.57 5.64
CA PRO A 8 -5.00 -38.90 4.25
C PRO A 8 -5.71 -37.76 3.48
N GLU A 9 -6.08 -36.68 4.18
CA GLU A 9 -6.84 -35.54 3.65
C GLU A 9 -5.97 -34.33 3.30
N VAL A 10 -4.67 -34.29 3.66
CA VAL A 10 -3.79 -33.13 3.38
C VAL A 10 -2.40 -33.57 2.87
N LEU A 11 -1.96 -33.01 1.74
CA LEU A 11 -0.68 -33.36 1.09
C LEU A 11 0.19 -32.14 0.80
N TRP A 12 1.49 -32.27 1.02
CA TRP A 12 2.53 -31.37 0.50
C TRP A 12 3.87 -32.10 0.42
N GLY A 13 4.71 -31.70 -0.52
CA GLY A 13 6.09 -32.16 -0.68
C GLY A 13 7.12 -31.12 -0.23
N HIS A 14 8.39 -31.40 -0.54
CA HIS A 14 9.49 -30.45 -0.32
C HIS A 14 9.50 -29.30 -1.33
N ASP A 15 8.92 -29.50 -2.51
CA ASP A 15 8.68 -28.51 -3.56
C ASP A 15 7.38 -28.85 -4.31
N ASP A 16 7.02 -28.00 -5.27
CA ASP A 16 5.80 -28.13 -6.06
C ASP A 16 5.78 -29.37 -6.96
N ASP A 17 6.93 -29.74 -7.54
CA ASP A 17 7.05 -30.94 -8.38
C ASP A 17 6.83 -32.22 -7.56
N HIS A 18 7.41 -32.28 -6.36
CA HIS A 18 7.19 -33.38 -5.44
C HIS A 18 5.74 -33.40 -4.96
N THR A 19 5.16 -32.25 -4.63
CA THR A 19 3.75 -32.14 -4.25
C THR A 19 2.83 -32.66 -5.36
N ALA A 20 3.08 -32.29 -6.62
CA ALA A 20 2.33 -32.76 -7.77
C ALA A 20 2.46 -34.28 -7.98
N ARG A 21 3.65 -34.86 -7.76
CA ARG A 21 3.87 -36.32 -7.80
C ARG A 21 3.07 -37.03 -6.71
N LEU A 22 3.16 -36.58 -5.46
CA LEU A 22 2.42 -37.16 -4.33
C LEU A 22 0.91 -37.12 -4.56
N LEU A 23 0.40 -36.00 -5.08
CA LEU A 23 -1.01 -35.87 -5.44
C LEU A 23 -1.42 -36.87 -6.53
N THR A 24 -0.59 -37.03 -7.56
CA THR A 24 -0.87 -37.98 -8.65
C THR A 24 -0.93 -39.42 -8.14
N GLU A 25 0.00 -39.81 -7.26
CA GLU A 25 0.02 -41.12 -6.62
C GLU A 25 -1.21 -41.33 -5.72
N HIS A 26 -1.57 -40.33 -4.91
CA HIS A 26 -2.73 -40.38 -4.03
C HIS A 26 -4.03 -40.59 -4.83
N LEU A 27 -4.24 -39.83 -5.91
CA LEU A 27 -5.42 -39.94 -6.76
C LEU A 27 -5.52 -41.30 -7.47
N GLY A 28 -4.37 -41.93 -7.77
CA GLY A 28 -4.33 -43.28 -8.32
C GLY A 28 -4.71 -44.36 -7.29
N GLN A 29 -4.33 -44.17 -6.02
CA GLN A 29 -4.60 -45.11 -4.93
C GLN A 29 -5.98 -44.94 -4.30
N HIS A 30 -6.51 -43.71 -4.29
CA HIS A 30 -7.78 -43.36 -3.65
C HIS A 30 -8.70 -42.59 -4.62
N PRO A 31 -9.23 -43.23 -5.68
CA PRO A 31 -10.06 -42.55 -6.66
C PRO A 31 -11.32 -41.96 -6.02
N GLY A 32 -11.52 -40.64 -6.17
CA GLY A 32 -12.70 -39.93 -5.67
C GLY A 32 -12.66 -39.54 -4.19
N ALA A 33 -11.57 -39.87 -3.47
CA ALA A 33 -11.35 -39.33 -2.13
C ALA A 33 -11.04 -37.82 -2.21
N GLY A 34 -11.58 -37.05 -1.27
CA GLY A 34 -11.26 -35.63 -1.14
C GLY A 34 -9.86 -35.43 -0.57
N VAL A 35 -9.08 -34.54 -1.16
CA VAL A 35 -7.72 -34.22 -0.71
C VAL A 35 -7.45 -32.71 -0.83
N THR A 36 -6.90 -32.14 0.24
CA THR A 36 -6.34 -30.78 0.26
C THR A 36 -4.86 -30.86 -0.04
N VAL A 37 -4.37 -30.00 -0.93
CA VAL A 37 -2.97 -30.03 -1.37
C VAL A 37 -2.38 -28.64 -1.27
N LEU A 38 -1.23 -28.52 -0.61
CA LEU A 38 -0.59 -27.25 -0.33
C LEU A 38 0.67 -27.11 -1.19
N PHE A 39 0.57 -26.32 -2.26
CA PHE A 39 1.68 -25.93 -3.12
C PHE A 39 2.39 -24.68 -2.57
N GLU A 40 3.65 -24.49 -2.91
CA GLU A 40 4.36 -23.23 -2.74
C GLU A 40 3.82 -22.15 -3.67
N ASP A 41 3.75 -22.43 -4.97
CA ASP A 41 3.31 -21.46 -5.98
C ASP A 41 1.80 -21.52 -6.25
N ASP A 42 1.20 -20.35 -6.30
CA ASP A 42 -0.19 -20.15 -6.70
C ASP A 42 -0.44 -20.47 -8.18
N GLN A 43 0.56 -20.32 -9.04
CA GLN A 43 0.48 -20.73 -10.44
C GLN A 43 0.40 -22.25 -10.58
N VAL A 44 1.11 -23.00 -9.71
CA VAL A 44 1.05 -24.46 -9.72
C VAL A 44 -0.28 -24.92 -9.13
N ALA A 45 -0.72 -24.33 -8.01
CA ALA A 45 -2.02 -24.65 -7.42
C ALA A 45 -3.18 -24.48 -8.43
N GLN A 46 -3.12 -23.44 -9.28
CA GLN A 46 -4.11 -23.19 -10.35
C GLN A 46 -4.23 -24.34 -11.36
N LEU A 47 -3.13 -25.05 -11.68
CA LEU A 47 -3.18 -26.15 -12.64
C LEU A 47 -4.07 -27.31 -12.17
N TRP A 48 -4.40 -27.34 -10.89
CA TRP A 48 -5.22 -28.37 -10.24
C TRP A 48 -6.64 -27.89 -9.92
N GLU A 49 -6.98 -26.64 -10.23
CA GLU A 49 -8.34 -26.12 -10.04
C GLU A 49 -9.35 -26.84 -10.93
N GLY A 50 -10.55 -27.08 -10.38
CA GLY A 50 -11.63 -27.78 -11.08
C GLY A 50 -11.46 -29.30 -11.17
N ARG A 51 -10.34 -29.87 -10.69
CA ARG A 51 -10.17 -31.32 -10.63
C ARG A 51 -11.06 -31.91 -9.52
N PRO A 52 -11.95 -32.89 -9.81
CA PRO A 52 -12.85 -33.45 -8.81
C PRO A 52 -12.09 -34.06 -7.62
N GLY A 53 -12.54 -33.73 -6.41
CA GLY A 53 -11.93 -34.23 -5.17
C GLY A 53 -10.62 -33.54 -4.75
N VAL A 54 -10.11 -32.58 -5.52
CA VAL A 54 -8.87 -31.87 -5.19
C VAL A 54 -9.16 -30.44 -4.76
N THR A 55 -8.66 -30.07 -3.58
CA THR A 55 -8.60 -28.68 -3.11
C THR A 55 -7.15 -28.22 -3.08
N ALA A 56 -6.69 -27.59 -4.16
CA ALA A 56 -5.33 -27.04 -4.25
C ALA A 56 -5.27 -25.63 -3.66
N ARG A 57 -4.27 -25.37 -2.81
CA ARG A 57 -4.02 -24.07 -2.18
C ARG A 57 -2.52 -23.75 -2.26
N ALA A 58 -2.17 -22.46 -2.27
CA ALA A 58 -0.78 -22.02 -2.22
C ALA A 58 -0.45 -21.40 -0.87
N TRP A 59 0.65 -21.81 -0.24
CA TRP A 59 1.04 -21.33 1.09
C TRP A 59 1.95 -20.11 1.06
N ALA A 60 2.82 -19.96 0.05
CA ALA A 60 3.82 -18.88 0.04
C ALA A 60 3.20 -17.47 -0.06
N PRO A 61 2.19 -17.21 -0.92
CA PRO A 61 1.55 -15.90 -0.96
C PRO A 61 0.92 -15.53 0.38
N THR A 62 0.26 -16.47 1.06
CA THR A 62 -0.37 -16.23 2.36
C THR A 62 0.67 -15.93 3.43
N LEU A 63 1.78 -16.68 3.48
CA LEU A 63 2.88 -16.42 4.41
C LEU A 63 3.49 -15.04 4.21
N VAL A 64 3.77 -14.66 2.96
CA VAL A 64 4.30 -13.35 2.61
C VAL A 64 3.36 -12.23 3.08
N ARG A 65 2.05 -12.36 2.84
CA ARG A 65 1.06 -11.36 3.29
C ARG A 65 1.01 -11.24 4.80
N ASP A 66 1.05 -12.34 5.54
CA ASP A 66 1.06 -12.31 7.00
C ASP A 66 2.31 -11.61 7.53
N VAL A 67 3.49 -11.91 6.96
CA VAL A 67 4.76 -11.25 7.29
C VAL A 67 4.66 -9.75 7.05
N LEU A 68 4.21 -9.32 5.87
CA LEU A 68 4.10 -7.90 5.50
C LEU A 68 3.00 -7.15 6.27
N THR A 69 1.97 -7.85 6.76
CA THR A 69 0.92 -7.25 7.59
C THR A 69 1.45 -6.97 9.00
N ALA A 70 2.18 -7.92 9.59
CA ALA A 70 2.77 -7.75 10.91
C ALA A 70 4.00 -6.84 10.89
N PHE A 71 4.80 -6.89 9.83
CA PHE A 71 6.01 -6.11 9.62
C PHE A 71 5.88 -5.35 8.29
N PRO A 72 5.09 -4.27 8.23
CA PRO A 72 4.96 -3.47 7.02
C PRO A 72 6.30 -2.86 6.60
N PRO A 73 6.62 -2.79 5.29
CA PRO A 73 7.86 -2.21 4.79
C PRO A 73 8.06 -0.78 5.29
N GLN A 74 7.00 0.02 5.20
CA GLN A 74 6.90 1.36 5.76
C GLN A 74 5.97 1.34 6.98
N PRO A 75 6.47 1.61 8.20
CA PRO A 75 5.65 1.67 9.40
C PRO A 75 4.71 2.89 9.36
N LEU A 76 3.47 2.69 9.82
CA LEU A 76 2.51 3.78 9.99
C LEU A 76 2.99 4.77 11.07
N GLU A 77 2.76 6.06 10.85
CA GLU A 77 3.15 7.16 11.74
C GLU A 77 4.67 7.27 11.98
N ARG A 78 5.48 6.76 11.06
CA ARG A 78 6.93 6.79 11.16
C ARG A 78 7.53 6.94 9.76
N VAL A 79 8.79 7.38 9.70
CA VAL A 79 9.57 7.39 8.47
C VAL A 79 10.73 6.44 8.63
N ALA A 80 10.85 5.44 7.77
CA ALA A 80 11.89 4.43 7.83
C ALA A 80 12.79 4.49 6.58
N PRO A 81 14.05 4.02 6.67
CA PRO A 81 14.82 3.68 5.48
C PRO A 81 14.09 2.67 4.61
N PRO A 82 14.45 2.53 3.32
CA PRO A 82 13.91 1.49 2.47
C PRO A 82 14.05 0.09 3.11
N PRO A 83 13.04 -0.79 2.97
CA PRO A 83 13.09 -2.14 3.52
C PRO A 83 14.27 -2.93 2.95
N VAL A 84 14.81 -3.84 3.77
CA VAL A 84 15.90 -4.74 3.35
C VAL A 84 15.42 -6.19 3.38
N VAL A 85 15.60 -6.92 2.28
CA VAL A 85 15.39 -8.37 2.19
C VAL A 85 16.75 -9.06 2.13
N VAL A 86 17.08 -9.80 3.18
CA VAL A 86 18.29 -10.62 3.29
C VAL A 86 17.91 -12.05 2.91
N GLY A 87 18.47 -12.61 1.84
CA GLY A 87 18.09 -13.96 1.42
C GLY A 87 18.83 -14.52 0.21
N ASP A 88 18.40 -15.72 -0.16
CA ASP A 88 18.96 -16.52 -1.26
C ASP A 88 17.93 -17.48 -1.90
N SER A 89 16.63 -17.21 -1.70
CA SER A 89 15.56 -18.16 -2.02
C SER A 89 14.43 -17.56 -2.87
N ALA A 90 13.62 -18.44 -3.47
CA ALA A 90 12.40 -18.04 -4.17
C ALA A 90 11.40 -17.32 -3.24
N LEU A 91 11.39 -17.65 -1.95
CA LEU A 91 10.57 -16.97 -0.96
C LEU A 91 11.06 -15.54 -0.68
N ALA A 92 12.37 -15.30 -0.69
CA ALA A 92 12.94 -13.95 -0.63
C ALA A 92 12.52 -13.11 -1.86
N ARG A 93 12.56 -13.69 -3.07
CA ARG A 93 12.02 -13.05 -4.29
C ARG A 93 10.54 -12.68 -4.13
N ARG A 94 9.70 -13.59 -3.65
CA ARG A 94 8.26 -13.34 -3.44
C ARG A 94 7.98 -12.22 -2.44
N LEU A 95 8.80 -12.07 -1.39
CA LEU A 95 8.70 -10.94 -0.47
C LEU A 95 8.92 -9.62 -1.21
N VAL A 96 9.98 -9.51 -2.01
CA VAL A 96 10.26 -8.30 -2.80
C VAL A 96 9.11 -8.00 -3.77
N GLU A 97 8.60 -9.01 -4.47
CA GLU A 97 7.44 -8.89 -5.37
C GLU A 97 6.20 -8.36 -4.64
N ALA A 98 5.90 -8.89 -3.46
CA ALA A 98 4.73 -8.45 -2.69
C ALA A 98 4.90 -7.04 -2.08
N ILE A 99 6.12 -6.67 -1.69
CA ILE A 99 6.44 -5.31 -1.23
C ILE A 99 6.20 -4.32 -2.38
N THR A 100 6.80 -4.60 -3.54
CA THR A 100 6.75 -3.71 -4.70
C THR A 100 5.36 -3.60 -5.31
N ALA A 101 4.51 -4.61 -5.15
CA ALA A 101 3.12 -4.58 -5.63
C ALA A 101 2.10 -4.00 -4.64
N GLY A 102 2.25 -4.26 -3.33
CA GLY A 102 1.22 -3.93 -2.32
C GLY A 102 1.52 -2.72 -1.43
N TRP A 103 2.76 -2.24 -1.45
CA TRP A 103 3.23 -1.15 -0.59
C TRP A 103 3.80 0.05 -1.35
N SER A 104 3.94 -0.05 -2.68
CA SER A 104 3.99 1.13 -3.53
C SER A 104 2.60 1.78 -3.52
N GLY A 105 2.49 2.98 -2.96
CA GLY A 105 1.32 3.82 -3.22
C GLY A 105 1.25 4.13 -4.73
N GLY A 106 0.10 4.58 -5.24
CA GLY A 106 -0.11 4.81 -6.68
C GLY A 106 1.01 5.58 -7.39
N ALA A 107 1.75 6.46 -6.70
CA ALA A 107 2.98 7.08 -7.22
C ALA A 107 4.07 7.24 -6.15
N GLU A 108 4.10 6.38 -5.13
CA GLU A 108 5.25 6.33 -4.22
C GLU A 108 6.21 5.26 -4.74
N ALA A 109 7.34 5.70 -5.29
CA ALA A 109 8.44 4.81 -5.63
C ALA A 109 8.91 4.11 -4.35
N VAL A 110 8.81 2.77 -4.32
CA VAL A 110 9.35 1.98 -3.22
C VAL A 110 10.70 1.46 -3.66
N THR A 111 11.75 1.85 -2.95
CA THR A 111 13.05 1.18 -3.04
C THR A 111 13.06 -0.04 -2.11
N VAL A 112 13.59 -1.17 -2.58
CA VAL A 112 13.85 -2.36 -1.78
C VAL A 112 15.31 -2.75 -1.95
N HIS A 113 16.01 -2.95 -0.83
CA HIS A 113 17.40 -3.40 -0.85
C HIS A 113 17.47 -4.91 -0.66
N CYS A 114 18.04 -5.62 -1.63
CA CYS A 114 18.29 -7.06 -1.55
C CYS A 114 19.74 -7.30 -1.10
N VAL A 115 19.93 -8.16 -0.10
CA VAL A 115 21.24 -8.54 0.42
C VAL A 115 21.39 -10.06 0.35
N GLY A 116 22.46 -10.55 -0.28
CA GLY A 116 22.69 -11.99 -0.39
C GLY A 116 23.99 -12.36 -1.10
N GLY A 117 24.31 -13.65 -1.09
CA GLY A 117 25.51 -14.19 -1.76
C GLY A 117 25.32 -14.43 -3.26
N ASP A 118 24.08 -14.58 -3.71
CA ASP A 118 23.70 -14.74 -5.12
C ASP A 118 22.74 -13.63 -5.53
N ALA A 119 22.94 -13.07 -6.72
CA ALA A 119 22.12 -12.00 -7.29
C ALA A 119 20.88 -12.52 -8.03
N LEU A 120 20.83 -13.81 -8.42
CA LEU A 120 19.82 -14.32 -9.36
C LEU A 120 18.39 -14.02 -8.89
N TRP A 121 18.06 -14.37 -7.64
CA TRP A 121 16.72 -14.15 -7.09
C TRP A 121 16.35 -12.66 -7.01
N ALA A 122 17.34 -11.78 -6.74
CA ALA A 122 17.14 -10.34 -6.66
C ALA A 122 16.98 -9.71 -8.05
N GLN A 123 17.69 -10.22 -9.06
CA GLN A 123 17.54 -9.81 -10.46
C GLN A 123 16.17 -10.23 -11.01
N GLU A 124 15.71 -11.44 -10.68
CA GLU A 124 14.37 -11.90 -11.02
C GLU A 124 13.29 -11.02 -10.36
N ALA A 125 13.47 -10.68 -9.08
CA ALA A 125 12.58 -9.75 -8.39
C ALA A 125 12.57 -8.37 -9.07
N ALA A 126 13.75 -7.81 -9.39
CA ALA A 126 13.87 -6.53 -10.07
C ALA A 126 13.17 -6.53 -11.44
N ALA A 127 13.29 -7.62 -12.21
CA ALA A 127 12.64 -7.76 -13.51
C ALA A 127 11.09 -7.75 -13.42
N SER A 128 10.54 -8.07 -12.24
CA SER A 128 9.10 -8.05 -11.97
C SER A 128 8.59 -6.72 -11.39
N ALA A 129 9.48 -5.86 -10.89
CA ALA A 129 9.15 -4.60 -10.23
C ALA A 129 9.12 -3.44 -11.24
N ARG A 130 7.95 -3.16 -11.83
CA ARG A 130 7.81 -2.11 -12.87
C ARG A 130 7.95 -0.67 -12.35
N HIS A 131 7.44 -0.40 -11.15
CA HIS A 131 7.35 0.96 -10.57
C HIS A 131 8.04 1.06 -9.20
N ALA A 132 9.02 0.20 -8.96
CA ALA A 132 9.78 0.14 -7.73
C ALA A 132 11.26 -0.10 -8.05
N GLU A 133 12.14 0.45 -7.22
CA GLU A 133 13.57 0.26 -7.37
C GLU A 133 14.01 -0.95 -6.54
N VAL A 134 14.56 -1.97 -7.19
CA VAL A 134 15.15 -3.12 -6.50
C VAL A 134 16.65 -3.05 -6.68
N THR A 135 17.36 -2.84 -5.57
CA THR A 135 18.83 -2.79 -5.56
C THR A 135 19.39 -4.08 -4.98
N TRP A 136 20.64 -4.40 -5.32
CA TRP A 136 21.30 -5.59 -4.80
C TRP A 136 22.68 -5.26 -4.24
N LEU A 137 22.95 -5.77 -3.04
CA LEU A 137 24.24 -5.69 -2.38
C LEU A 137 24.76 -7.10 -2.07
N SER A 138 25.89 -7.45 -2.69
CA SER A 138 26.56 -8.73 -2.45
C SER A 138 27.11 -8.79 -1.02
N ALA A 139 26.62 -9.73 -0.21
CA ALA A 139 27.18 -10.01 1.10
C ALA A 139 27.02 -11.49 1.46
N PRO A 140 28.06 -12.13 2.05
CA PRO A 140 27.88 -13.43 2.68
C PRO A 140 26.79 -13.35 3.74
N LEU A 141 25.96 -14.38 3.87
CA LEU A 141 24.87 -14.42 4.85
C LEU A 141 25.37 -14.67 6.28
N GLN A 142 26.63 -14.36 6.58
CA GLN A 142 27.20 -14.48 7.93
C GLN A 142 26.77 -13.26 8.76
N PRO A 143 26.53 -13.41 10.08
CA PRO A 143 25.94 -12.35 10.90
C PRO A 143 26.64 -10.99 10.78
N ALA A 144 27.96 -10.94 10.95
CA ALA A 144 28.73 -9.70 10.85
C ALA A 144 28.70 -9.06 9.45
N SER A 145 28.67 -9.88 8.39
CA SER A 145 28.59 -9.40 7.01
C SER A 145 27.21 -8.80 6.71
N VAL A 146 26.14 -9.44 7.20
CA VAL A 146 24.77 -8.92 7.05
C VAL A 146 24.61 -7.62 7.83
N VAL A 147 25.09 -7.55 9.08
CA VAL A 147 25.07 -6.31 9.87
C VAL A 147 25.79 -5.19 9.12
N ALA A 148 27.02 -5.42 8.65
CA ALA A 148 27.78 -4.41 7.92
C ALA A 148 27.07 -3.94 6.64
N ALA A 149 26.47 -4.87 5.89
CA ALA A 149 25.71 -4.56 4.68
C ALA A 149 24.46 -3.71 4.99
N VAL A 150 23.66 -4.12 5.99
CA VAL A 150 22.46 -3.39 6.42
C VAL A 150 22.83 -2.02 6.98
N SER A 151 23.83 -1.92 7.85
CA SER A 151 24.31 -0.64 8.39
C SER A 151 24.76 0.30 7.28
N SER A 152 25.52 -0.19 6.30
CA SER A 152 25.93 0.61 5.14
C SER A 152 24.75 1.16 4.34
N LEU A 153 23.67 0.39 4.16
CA LEU A 153 22.46 0.85 3.49
C LEU A 153 21.71 1.90 4.32
N VAL A 154 21.59 1.69 5.63
CA VAL A 154 20.95 2.64 6.55
C VAL A 154 21.75 3.95 6.64
N ASP A 155 23.08 3.90 6.59
CA ASP A 155 23.95 5.07 6.63
C ASP A 155 23.86 5.92 5.34
N GLN A 156 23.49 5.30 4.21
CA GLN A 156 23.25 5.99 2.94
C GLN A 156 21.88 6.66 2.88
N TRP A 157 20.94 6.25 3.74
CA TRP A 157 19.61 6.83 3.77
C TRP A 157 19.63 8.26 4.32
N GLN A 158 19.10 9.18 3.51
CA GLN A 158 18.91 10.57 3.92
C GLN A 158 17.73 10.67 4.88
N ARG A 159 18.03 10.70 6.18
CA ARG A 159 17.03 10.90 7.22
C ARG A 159 16.29 12.23 7.01
N PRO A 160 14.96 12.28 7.24
CA PRO A 160 14.22 13.53 7.27
C PRO A 160 14.85 14.52 8.24
N GLN A 161 14.83 15.80 7.88
CA GLN A 161 15.31 16.86 8.77
C GLN A 161 14.52 16.87 10.11
N PRO A 162 15.10 17.41 11.20
CA PRO A 162 14.38 17.52 12.47
C PRO A 162 13.01 18.16 12.30
N ASN A 163 12.02 17.57 12.96
CA ASN A 163 10.61 17.95 12.84
C ASN A 163 10.04 17.82 11.41
N ARG A 164 10.53 16.93 10.54
CA ARG A 164 9.90 16.64 9.22
C ARG A 164 9.29 15.25 9.10
N GLY A 165 9.66 14.35 10.01
CA GLY A 165 9.00 13.07 10.24
C GLY A 165 9.45 12.51 11.58
N THR A 166 8.83 11.42 12.03
CA THR A 166 9.31 10.66 13.19
C THR A 166 10.14 9.47 12.69
N PRO A 167 11.48 9.58 12.64
CA PRO A 167 12.32 8.54 12.08
C PRO A 167 12.31 7.26 12.92
N THR A 168 12.48 6.12 12.27
CA THR A 168 12.70 4.79 12.89
C THR A 168 13.75 4.01 12.09
N GLY A 169 14.20 2.87 12.62
CA GLY A 169 15.05 1.93 11.89
C GLY A 169 14.33 1.20 10.75
N PRO A 170 15.08 0.49 9.89
CA PRO A 170 14.53 -0.22 8.73
C PRO A 170 13.69 -1.43 9.15
N THR A 171 12.76 -1.83 8.28
CA THR A 171 12.17 -3.18 8.35
C THR A 171 13.06 -4.16 7.60
N ILE A 172 13.49 -5.23 8.28
CA ILE A 172 14.43 -6.23 7.76
C ILE A 172 13.76 -7.59 7.69
N TYR A 173 13.71 -8.18 6.50
CA TYR A 173 13.19 -9.52 6.25
C TYR A 173 14.34 -10.48 5.99
N VAL A 174 14.47 -11.53 6.80
CA VAL A 174 15.53 -12.53 6.66
C VAL A 174 14.92 -13.86 6.21
N VAL A 175 15.25 -14.29 4.99
CA VAL A 175 14.76 -15.53 4.37
C VAL A 175 15.90 -16.23 3.65
N ALA A 176 16.64 -17.03 4.40
CA ALA A 176 17.90 -17.64 3.97
C ALA A 176 18.02 -19.11 4.37
N ALA A 177 18.79 -19.87 3.60
CA ALA A 177 19.22 -21.22 3.96
C ALA A 177 20.73 -21.27 4.30
N PRO A 178 21.15 -22.08 5.28
CA PRO A 178 20.35 -22.84 6.24
C PRO A 178 19.68 -21.94 7.29
N GLU A 179 18.59 -22.42 7.89
CA GLU A 179 17.81 -21.69 8.91
C GLU A 179 18.63 -21.21 10.11
N SER A 180 19.62 -21.99 10.52
CA SER A 180 20.54 -21.62 11.61
C SER A 180 21.30 -20.33 11.29
N GLN A 181 21.67 -20.14 10.03
CA GLN A 181 22.35 -18.96 9.54
C GLN A 181 21.39 -17.78 9.42
N ALA A 182 20.18 -17.99 8.90
CA ALA A 182 19.13 -16.98 8.87
C ALA A 182 18.82 -16.43 10.27
N LEU A 183 18.65 -17.31 11.25
CA LEU A 183 18.37 -16.94 12.63
C LEU A 183 19.53 -16.17 13.28
N ALA A 184 20.77 -16.61 13.03
CA ALA A 184 21.95 -15.95 13.54
C ALA A 184 22.12 -14.53 12.95
N ALA A 185 21.86 -14.37 11.65
CA ALA A 185 21.89 -13.07 10.98
C ALA A 185 20.77 -12.15 11.50
N ALA A 186 19.53 -12.64 11.59
CA ALA A 186 18.40 -11.87 12.10
C ALA A 186 18.66 -11.37 13.53
N ARG A 187 19.17 -12.22 14.41
CA ARG A 187 19.52 -11.85 15.79
C ARG A 187 20.62 -10.79 15.85
N ALA A 188 21.67 -10.92 15.02
CA ALA A 188 22.75 -9.94 15.00
C ALA A 188 22.26 -8.58 14.50
N VAL A 189 21.44 -8.55 13.45
CA VAL A 189 20.83 -7.30 12.96
C VAL A 189 19.94 -6.66 14.03
N ALA A 190 19.10 -7.43 14.71
CA ALA A 190 18.24 -6.90 15.78
C ALA A 190 19.04 -6.34 16.97
N ALA A 191 20.24 -6.88 17.23
CA ALA A 191 21.10 -6.44 18.31
C ALA A 191 21.97 -5.21 17.95
N GLU A 192 22.39 -5.09 16.69
CA GLU A 192 23.41 -4.14 16.26
C GLU A 192 22.88 -2.98 15.41
N VAL A 193 21.71 -3.13 14.77
CA VAL A 193 21.09 -2.08 13.95
C VAL A 193 20.01 -1.35 14.75
N PRO A 194 20.20 -0.07 15.10
CA PRO A 194 19.25 0.68 15.94
C PRO A 194 17.84 0.73 15.36
N ASP A 195 16.86 0.52 16.23
CA ASP A 195 15.42 0.60 15.93
C ASP A 195 14.95 -0.31 14.78
N ALA A 196 15.78 -1.30 14.39
CA ALA A 196 15.46 -2.22 13.30
C ALA A 196 14.29 -3.13 13.69
N ARG A 197 13.35 -3.27 12.77
CA ARG A 197 12.22 -4.19 12.90
C ARG A 197 12.54 -5.45 12.12
N VAL A 198 13.02 -6.48 12.82
CA VAL A 198 13.56 -7.68 12.18
C VAL A 198 12.56 -8.82 12.21
N VAL A 199 12.37 -9.46 11.07
CA VAL A 199 11.57 -10.68 10.93
C VAL A 199 12.36 -11.75 10.19
N VAL A 200 12.25 -13.00 10.63
CA VAL A 200 12.83 -14.17 9.99
C VAL A 200 11.74 -15.16 9.59
N VAL A 201 11.88 -15.74 8.40
CA VAL A 201 10.98 -16.78 7.90
C VAL A 201 11.71 -18.12 7.88
N LEU A 202 11.13 -19.12 8.52
CA LEU A 202 11.69 -20.47 8.67
C LEU A 202 10.72 -21.52 8.12
N SER A 203 11.17 -22.74 7.86
CA SER A 203 10.29 -23.86 7.48
C SER A 203 9.34 -24.25 8.61
N GLY A 204 9.83 -24.25 9.86
CA GLY A 204 9.11 -24.80 11.01
C GLY A 204 9.23 -26.33 11.16
N GLU A 205 10.08 -26.99 10.36
CA GLU A 205 10.42 -28.41 10.56
C GLU A 205 11.30 -28.62 11.79
N ILE A 206 12.07 -27.59 12.16
CA ILE A 206 12.88 -27.53 13.37
C ILE A 206 12.34 -26.43 14.27
N THR A 207 12.10 -26.75 15.53
CA THR A 207 11.75 -25.75 16.54
C THR A 207 12.99 -25.00 17.00
N TRP A 208 13.16 -23.79 16.50
CA TRP A 208 14.25 -22.90 16.92
C TRP A 208 13.86 -22.05 18.14
N PRO A 209 14.82 -21.70 19.01
CA PRO A 209 14.61 -20.67 20.03
C PRO A 209 14.25 -19.34 19.38
N ARG A 210 13.20 -18.68 19.89
CA ARG A 210 12.80 -17.35 19.42
C ARG A 210 13.78 -16.29 19.95
N PRO A 211 14.46 -15.53 19.08
CA PRO A 211 15.34 -14.46 19.54
C PRO A 211 14.51 -13.28 20.05
N ASP A 212 15.00 -12.61 21.09
CA ASP A 212 14.42 -11.34 21.52
C ASP A 212 14.51 -10.29 20.39
N GLY A 213 13.45 -9.51 20.19
CA GLY A 213 13.40 -8.46 19.18
C GLY A 213 13.27 -8.95 17.73
N VAL A 214 13.11 -10.26 17.49
CA VAL A 214 12.94 -10.83 16.15
C VAL A 214 11.56 -11.48 16.01
N GLY A 215 10.78 -11.02 15.04
CA GLY A 215 9.55 -11.70 14.61
C GLY A 215 9.90 -13.02 13.91
N VAL A 216 9.19 -14.10 14.23
CA VAL A 216 9.41 -15.42 13.60
C VAL A 216 8.11 -15.89 12.96
N PHE A 217 8.16 -16.21 11.68
CA PHE A 217 7.07 -16.85 10.93
C PHE A 217 7.54 -18.17 10.36
N THR A 218 6.67 -19.18 10.35
CA THR A 218 7.03 -20.48 9.80
C THR A 218 6.10 -20.94 8.68
N VAL A 219 6.67 -21.66 7.71
CA VAL A 219 5.90 -22.34 6.65
C VAL A 219 4.94 -23.36 7.26
N ALA A 220 5.35 -24.08 8.30
CA ALA A 220 4.53 -25.06 9.01
C ALA A 220 3.25 -24.45 9.62
N GLU A 221 3.34 -23.29 10.29
CA GLU A 221 2.17 -22.59 10.86
C GLU A 221 1.17 -22.18 9.78
N VAL A 222 1.65 -21.67 8.65
CA VAL A 222 0.77 -21.26 7.54
C VAL A 222 0.15 -22.47 6.85
N ARG A 223 0.90 -23.55 6.65
CA ARG A 223 0.36 -24.80 6.10
C ARG A 223 -0.70 -25.42 7.01
N ASP A 224 -0.47 -25.45 8.32
CA ASP A 224 -1.43 -25.96 9.30
C ASP A 224 -2.71 -25.11 9.37
N ARG A 225 -2.60 -23.79 9.20
CA ARG A 225 -3.80 -22.94 9.08
C ARG A 225 -4.54 -23.21 7.76
N LEU A 226 -3.80 -23.25 6.64
CA LEU A 226 -4.35 -23.47 5.31
C LEU A 226 -4.85 -24.89 5.07
N SER A 227 -4.52 -25.87 5.92
CA SER A 227 -5.14 -27.20 5.87
C SER A 227 -6.57 -27.16 6.41
N ARG A 228 -6.83 -26.31 7.41
CA ARG A 228 -8.12 -26.18 8.09
C ARG A 228 -9.05 -25.21 7.39
N GLU A 229 -8.56 -24.04 7.01
CA GLU A 229 -9.38 -22.95 6.48
C GLU A 229 -8.72 -22.32 5.24
N PRO A 230 -9.48 -22.04 4.17
CA PRO A 230 -8.95 -21.29 3.04
C PRO A 230 -8.67 -19.84 3.44
N GLU A 231 -7.78 -19.19 2.70
CA GLU A 231 -7.63 -17.74 2.80
C GLU A 231 -8.88 -17.02 2.27
N ASP A 232 -9.30 -15.97 2.95
CA ASP A 232 -10.41 -15.11 2.55
C ASP A 232 -9.92 -13.67 2.32
N PRO A 233 -9.57 -13.31 1.06
CA PRO A 233 -9.19 -11.95 0.69
C PRO A 233 -10.28 -10.91 0.99
N THR A 234 -11.56 -11.29 0.97
CA THR A 234 -12.68 -10.39 1.25
C THR A 234 -12.71 -10.01 2.72
N ALA A 235 -12.62 -10.99 3.63
CA ALA A 235 -12.53 -10.73 5.06
C ALA A 235 -11.29 -9.87 5.40
N ARG A 236 -10.15 -10.15 4.76
CA ARG A 236 -8.92 -9.37 4.94
C ARG A 236 -9.05 -7.94 4.44
N LEU A 237 -9.66 -7.72 3.29
CA LEU A 237 -9.95 -6.37 2.78
C LEU A 237 -10.86 -5.60 3.73
N ALA A 238 -11.89 -6.24 4.30
CA ALA A 238 -12.77 -5.62 5.28
C ALA A 238 -12.01 -5.17 6.53
N GLN A 239 -11.08 -5.99 7.02
CA GLN A 239 -10.23 -5.65 8.16
C GLN A 239 -9.28 -4.49 7.83
N LEU A 240 -8.62 -4.51 6.66
CA LEU A 240 -7.73 -3.43 6.23
C LEU A 240 -8.48 -2.09 6.03
N LEU A 241 -9.71 -2.14 5.50
CA LEU A 241 -10.59 -0.97 5.42
C LEU A 241 -10.95 -0.44 6.81
N PHE A 242 -11.26 -1.32 7.75
CA PHE A 242 -11.52 -0.94 9.13
C PHE A 242 -10.32 -0.27 9.78
N GLU A 243 -9.11 -0.83 9.61
CA GLU A 243 -7.88 -0.27 10.19
C GLU A 243 -7.58 1.13 9.62
N ASP A 244 -7.72 1.34 8.31
CA ASP A 244 -7.51 2.66 7.67
C ASP A 244 -8.56 3.69 8.13
N VAL A 245 -9.84 3.31 8.22
CA VAL A 245 -10.93 4.17 8.71
C VAL A 245 -10.78 4.48 10.20
N ALA A 246 -10.42 3.49 11.02
CA ALA A 246 -10.19 3.67 12.45
C ALA A 246 -9.04 4.67 12.69
N TRP A 247 -7.96 4.55 11.92
CA TRP A 247 -6.82 5.46 12.01
C TRP A 247 -7.20 6.91 11.62
N LEU A 248 -7.99 7.10 10.56
CA LEU A 248 -8.48 8.42 10.15
C LEU A 248 -9.47 9.04 11.16
N ALA A 249 -10.20 8.20 11.89
CA ALA A 249 -11.21 8.61 12.87
C ALA A 249 -10.73 8.51 14.33
N ALA A 250 -9.42 8.38 14.55
CA ALA A 250 -8.86 8.29 15.89
C ALA A 250 -9.18 9.56 16.71
N PRO A 251 -9.26 9.48 18.05
CA PRO A 251 -9.64 10.65 18.88
C PRO A 251 -8.71 11.87 18.74
N ASP A 252 -7.46 11.65 18.37
CA ASP A 252 -6.45 12.69 18.11
C ASP A 252 -6.46 13.21 16.65
N ALA A 253 -7.39 12.73 15.82
CA ALA A 253 -7.44 12.98 14.38
C ALA A 253 -8.16 14.25 13.96
N ALA A 254 -8.25 15.29 14.79
CA ALA A 254 -9.13 16.43 14.53
C ALA A 254 -8.91 17.08 13.14
N ALA A 255 -7.66 17.20 12.67
CA ALA A 255 -7.35 17.76 11.35
C ALA A 255 -7.58 16.80 10.16
N THR A 256 -7.68 15.49 10.42
CA THR A 256 -7.76 14.43 9.39
C THR A 256 -9.09 13.67 9.43
N ALA A 257 -9.90 13.87 10.48
CA ALA A 257 -11.19 13.21 10.65
C ALA A 257 -12.17 13.68 9.57
N PRO A 258 -12.92 12.77 8.93
CA PRO A 258 -13.92 13.17 7.95
C PRO A 258 -15.08 13.91 8.64
N ASP A 259 -15.52 15.03 8.07
CA ASP A 259 -16.67 15.80 8.59
C ASP A 259 -17.95 14.96 8.64
N GLN A 260 -18.11 14.05 7.66
CA GLN A 260 -19.22 13.11 7.61
C GLN A 260 -18.70 11.68 7.33
N PRO A 261 -18.51 10.87 8.38
CA PRO A 261 -18.09 9.48 8.24
C PRO A 261 -19.12 8.61 7.49
N LEU A 262 -18.64 7.67 6.69
CA LEU A 262 -19.51 6.69 5.99
C LEU A 262 -19.88 5.50 6.88
N PHE A 263 -19.01 5.16 7.83
CA PHE A 263 -19.18 4.02 8.72
C PHE A 263 -19.77 4.46 10.06
N PRO A 264 -20.42 3.55 10.81
CA PRO A 264 -20.79 3.81 12.20
C PRO A 264 -19.54 4.14 13.02
N GLU A 265 -19.74 4.79 14.16
CA GLU A 265 -18.66 5.14 15.08
C GLU A 265 -17.78 3.92 15.41
N VAL A 266 -16.47 4.10 15.27
CA VAL A 266 -15.46 3.09 15.59
C VAL A 266 -15.14 3.19 17.07
N VAL A 267 -15.29 2.07 17.77
CA VAL A 267 -14.98 1.98 19.19
C VAL A 267 -13.46 1.84 19.37
N HIS A 268 -12.88 2.78 20.12
CA HIS A 268 -11.48 2.76 20.51
C HIS A 268 -11.35 2.35 21.99
N ASP A 269 -10.31 1.59 22.31
CA ASP A 269 -10.00 1.22 23.69
C ASP A 269 -9.33 2.39 24.45
N ALA A 270 -9.02 2.17 25.73
CA ALA A 270 -8.39 3.17 26.58
C ALA A 270 -6.98 3.59 26.13
N THR A 271 -6.34 2.81 25.25
CA THR A 271 -5.05 3.12 24.63
C THR A 271 -5.20 3.83 23.27
N GLY A 272 -6.44 4.10 22.84
CA GLY A 272 -6.73 4.70 21.55
C GLY A 272 -6.67 3.71 20.39
N ARG A 273 -6.64 2.40 20.64
CA ARG A 273 -6.61 1.37 19.58
C ARG A 273 -8.01 0.88 19.26
N ALA A 274 -8.30 0.68 17.98
CA ALA A 274 -9.53 0.05 17.53
C ALA A 274 -9.27 -1.42 17.18
N LEU A 275 -9.98 -2.34 17.84
CA LEU A 275 -9.89 -3.78 17.56
C LEU A 275 -11.14 -4.25 16.83
N TRP A 276 -10.96 -5.06 15.78
CA TRP A 276 -12.06 -5.58 14.95
C TRP A 276 -13.07 -6.40 15.76
N GLU A 277 -12.60 -7.28 16.64
CA GLU A 277 -13.44 -8.13 17.49
C GLU A 277 -14.27 -7.33 18.49
N GLY A 278 -13.76 -6.15 18.90
CA GLY A 278 -14.43 -5.23 19.82
C GLY A 278 -15.52 -4.38 19.18
N GLN A 279 -15.62 -4.36 17.84
CA GLN A 279 -16.63 -3.55 17.16
C GLN A 279 -18.03 -4.18 17.22
N HIS A 280 -19.04 -3.32 17.18
CA HIS A 280 -20.42 -3.75 17.01
C HIS A 280 -20.60 -4.55 15.71
N GLU A 281 -21.49 -5.56 15.75
CA GLU A 281 -21.74 -6.42 14.59
C GLU A 281 -22.19 -5.61 13.36
N GLN A 282 -23.02 -4.59 13.55
CA GLN A 282 -23.45 -3.70 12.47
C GLN A 282 -22.28 -2.97 11.80
N THR A 283 -21.28 -2.55 12.57
CA THR A 283 -20.06 -1.91 12.06
C THR A 283 -19.27 -2.91 11.20
N ARG A 284 -18.99 -4.11 11.73
CA ARG A 284 -18.28 -5.17 10.99
C ARG A 284 -19.01 -5.55 9.69
N ARG A 285 -20.34 -5.70 9.74
CA ARG A 285 -21.16 -6.03 8.56
C ARG A 285 -21.06 -4.98 7.46
N ARG A 286 -20.91 -3.69 7.80
CA ARG A 286 -20.72 -2.63 6.78
C ARG A 286 -19.37 -2.72 6.09
N PHE A 287 -18.29 -2.98 6.83
CA PHE A 287 -16.97 -3.19 6.23
C PHE A 287 -16.96 -4.43 5.33
N LEU A 288 -17.56 -5.53 5.78
CA LEU A 288 -17.73 -6.75 4.98
C LEU A 288 -18.54 -6.47 3.71
N ALA A 289 -19.65 -5.73 3.79
CA ALA A 289 -20.46 -5.38 2.62
C ALA A 289 -19.67 -4.58 1.56
N VAL A 290 -18.80 -3.67 1.99
CA VAL A 290 -17.91 -2.93 1.07
C VAL A 290 -16.88 -3.86 0.44
N ALA A 291 -16.24 -4.72 1.24
CA ALA A 291 -15.26 -5.67 0.72
C ALA A 291 -15.87 -6.69 -0.26
N GLU A 292 -17.07 -7.21 0.04
CA GLU A 292 -17.83 -8.10 -0.86
C GLU A 292 -18.22 -7.39 -2.16
N ALA A 293 -18.55 -6.09 -2.09
CA ALA A 293 -18.88 -5.28 -3.24
C ALA A 293 -17.66 -4.73 -3.99
N ALA A 294 -16.43 -4.96 -3.50
CA ALA A 294 -15.21 -4.39 -4.07
C ALA A 294 -15.08 -4.64 -5.59
N PRO A 295 -15.37 -5.83 -6.15
CA PRO A 295 -15.33 -6.03 -7.61
C PRO A 295 -16.23 -5.06 -8.38
N ARG A 296 -17.44 -4.77 -7.88
CA ARG A 296 -18.35 -3.81 -8.53
C ARG A 296 -17.87 -2.37 -8.36
N ILE A 297 -17.29 -2.04 -7.20
CA ILE A 297 -16.73 -0.71 -6.95
C ILE A 297 -15.56 -0.47 -7.91
N PHE A 298 -14.64 -1.43 -8.04
CA PHE A 298 -13.50 -1.35 -8.96
C PHE A 298 -13.93 -1.29 -10.43
N ASP A 299 -14.91 -2.08 -10.84
CA ASP A 299 -15.44 -2.06 -12.21
C ASP A 299 -15.97 -0.67 -12.60
N ALA A 300 -16.64 0.02 -11.67
CA ALA A 300 -17.10 1.40 -11.87
C ALA A 300 -15.95 2.41 -12.08
N GLY A 301 -14.74 2.09 -11.65
CA GLY A 301 -13.50 2.85 -11.91
C GLY A 301 -12.68 2.34 -13.09
N GLY A 302 -13.20 1.39 -13.88
CA GLY A 302 -12.47 0.75 -14.97
C GLY A 302 -11.31 -0.11 -14.45
N LEU A 303 -11.54 -0.89 -13.40
CA LEU A 303 -10.57 -1.83 -12.84
C LEU A 303 -11.20 -3.23 -12.71
N GLU A 304 -10.54 -4.22 -13.28
CA GLU A 304 -10.90 -5.63 -13.12
C GLU A 304 -10.17 -6.22 -11.91
N VAL A 305 -10.91 -6.85 -11.00
CA VAL A 305 -10.32 -7.64 -9.91
C VAL A 305 -9.98 -9.03 -10.40
N ARG A 306 -8.69 -9.35 -10.41
CA ARG A 306 -8.19 -10.70 -10.62
C ARG A 306 -7.71 -11.27 -9.30
N ARG A 307 -7.97 -12.55 -9.08
CA ARG A 307 -7.45 -13.25 -7.89
C ARG A 307 -5.96 -13.52 -8.00
N ARG A 308 -5.43 -13.66 -9.24
CA ARG A 308 -4.08 -14.16 -9.50
C ARG A 308 -3.56 -13.61 -10.83
N ALA A 309 -2.52 -12.79 -10.80
CA ALA A 309 -1.80 -12.33 -11.99
C ALA A 309 -0.32 -12.14 -11.68
N ARG A 310 0.52 -12.18 -12.73
CA ARG A 310 1.97 -12.36 -12.57
C ARG A 310 2.70 -11.11 -12.10
N ILE A 311 2.20 -9.92 -12.44
CA ILE A 311 2.78 -8.62 -12.06
C ILE A 311 1.62 -7.61 -11.97
N PRO A 312 1.26 -7.09 -10.79
CA PRO A 312 0.31 -5.99 -10.66
C PRO A 312 0.91 -4.69 -11.17
N ASP A 313 0.15 -3.90 -11.91
CA ASP A 313 0.53 -2.52 -12.22
C ASP A 313 0.12 -1.61 -11.05
N ALA A 314 0.90 -0.56 -10.79
CA ALA A 314 0.51 0.44 -9.80
C ALA A 314 -0.70 1.22 -10.35
N VAL A 315 -1.76 1.31 -9.54
CA VAL A 315 -3.02 1.93 -9.94
C VAL A 315 -3.07 3.37 -9.44
N VAL A 316 -3.13 4.32 -10.38
CA VAL A 316 -3.46 5.73 -10.11
C VAL A 316 -4.79 6.05 -10.78
N LEU A 317 -5.68 6.69 -10.04
CA LEU A 317 -7.03 6.99 -10.50
C LEU A 317 -7.17 8.48 -10.82
N ASP A 318 -7.65 8.78 -12.02
CA ASP A 318 -8.10 10.12 -12.39
C ASP A 318 -9.47 10.46 -11.75
N PRO A 319 -9.91 11.74 -11.77
CA PRO A 319 -11.15 12.15 -11.11
C PRO A 319 -12.41 11.40 -11.56
N SER A 320 -12.50 11.02 -12.84
CA SER A 320 -13.69 10.36 -13.40
C SER A 320 -13.81 8.95 -12.87
N ARG A 321 -12.70 8.21 -12.85
CA ARG A 321 -12.65 6.87 -12.25
C ARG A 321 -12.95 6.91 -10.76
N LEU A 322 -12.37 7.85 -10.02
CA LEU A 322 -12.67 8.05 -8.59
C LEU A 322 -14.15 8.32 -8.35
N SER A 323 -14.77 9.18 -9.16
CA SER A 323 -16.19 9.51 -9.07
C SER A 323 -17.06 8.27 -9.28
N GLY A 324 -16.79 7.47 -10.31
CA GLY A 324 -17.52 6.22 -10.56
C GLY A 324 -17.44 5.24 -9.40
N MET A 325 -16.24 5.03 -8.84
CA MET A 325 -16.04 4.19 -7.66
C MET A 325 -16.78 4.73 -6.43
N ALA A 326 -16.72 6.04 -6.18
CA ALA A 326 -17.36 6.68 -5.03
C ALA A 326 -18.89 6.61 -5.10
N GLU A 327 -19.49 6.80 -6.28
CA GLU A 327 -20.93 6.60 -6.49
C GLU A 327 -21.36 5.17 -6.18
N GLN A 328 -20.59 4.19 -6.67
CA GLN A 328 -20.86 2.79 -6.41
C GLN A 328 -20.69 2.42 -4.92
N LEU A 329 -19.71 3.01 -4.23
CA LEU A 329 -19.51 2.85 -2.79
C LEU A 329 -20.71 3.40 -1.99
N LEU A 330 -21.15 4.63 -2.29
CA LEU A 330 -22.30 5.24 -1.63
C LEU A 330 -23.58 4.40 -1.86
N ALA A 331 -23.78 3.87 -3.07
CA ALA A 331 -24.88 2.97 -3.38
C ALA A 331 -24.82 1.67 -2.57
N VAL A 332 -23.64 1.06 -2.42
CA VAL A 332 -23.43 -0.13 -1.57
C VAL A 332 -23.79 0.15 -0.11
N LEU A 333 -23.43 1.32 0.39
CA LEU A 333 -23.72 1.74 1.77
C LEU A 333 -25.15 2.26 1.97
N GLY A 334 -25.92 2.46 0.90
CA GLY A 334 -27.25 3.05 0.93
C GLY A 334 -27.24 4.50 1.44
N GLN A 335 -26.17 5.25 1.16
CA GLN A 335 -25.99 6.62 1.63
C GLN A 335 -26.24 7.63 0.51
N GLY A 336 -26.94 8.72 0.83
CA GLY A 336 -27.13 9.84 -0.08
C GLY A 336 -25.84 10.64 -0.28
N ARG A 337 -25.72 11.27 -1.45
CA ARG A 337 -24.61 12.17 -1.77
C ARG A 337 -24.82 13.54 -1.11
N THR A 338 -24.01 13.84 -0.11
CA THR A 338 -23.80 15.18 0.48
C THR A 338 -22.35 15.60 0.19
N GLU A 339 -21.98 16.86 0.44
CA GLU A 339 -20.58 17.30 0.29
C GLU A 339 -19.63 16.42 1.15
N GLY A 340 -19.99 16.18 2.41
CA GLY A 340 -19.20 15.37 3.33
C GLY A 340 -19.14 13.88 2.96
N SER A 341 -20.29 13.24 2.65
CA SER A 341 -20.28 11.82 2.28
C SER A 341 -19.58 11.58 0.94
N TRP A 342 -19.66 12.54 0.01
CA TRP A 342 -18.96 12.48 -1.27
C TRP A 342 -17.45 12.53 -1.09
N LEU A 343 -16.93 13.48 -0.29
CA LEU A 343 -15.51 13.58 -0.01
C LEU A 343 -14.98 12.32 0.69
N THR A 344 -15.64 11.85 1.75
CA THR A 344 -15.21 10.64 2.47
C THR A 344 -15.22 9.42 1.56
N ALA A 345 -16.19 9.33 0.63
CA ALA A 345 -16.22 8.24 -0.36
C ALA A 345 -15.04 8.31 -1.33
N LEU A 346 -14.72 9.50 -1.86
CA LEU A 346 -13.58 9.72 -2.74
C LEU A 346 -12.24 9.39 -2.06
N GLU A 347 -12.05 9.83 -0.82
CA GLU A 347 -10.84 9.52 -0.03
C GLU A 347 -10.69 8.01 0.19
N LEU A 348 -11.78 7.31 0.50
CA LEU A 348 -11.76 5.86 0.70
C LEU A 348 -11.46 5.11 -0.60
N VAL A 349 -12.13 5.45 -1.71
CA VAL A 349 -11.89 4.74 -2.99
C VAL A 349 -10.52 5.06 -3.58
N ALA A 350 -9.93 6.21 -3.27
CA ALA A 350 -8.53 6.51 -3.60
C ALA A 350 -7.54 5.61 -2.84
N ARG A 351 -7.89 5.16 -1.63
CA ARG A 351 -7.09 4.22 -0.82
C ARG A 351 -7.36 2.74 -1.13
N LEU A 352 -8.55 2.43 -1.62
CA LEU A 352 -9.03 1.06 -1.81
C LEU A 352 -8.11 0.18 -2.68
N PRO A 353 -7.48 0.67 -3.79
CA PRO A 353 -6.56 -0.14 -4.57
C PRO A 353 -5.38 -0.71 -3.78
N VAL A 354 -4.76 0.12 -2.93
CA VAL A 354 -3.63 -0.30 -2.08
C VAL A 354 -4.09 -1.30 -1.02
N LEU A 355 -5.27 -1.10 -0.42
CA LEU A 355 -5.82 -2.04 0.56
C LEU A 355 -6.18 -3.39 -0.08
N ALA A 356 -6.72 -3.38 -1.29
CA ALA A 356 -7.01 -4.59 -2.06
C ALA A 356 -5.75 -5.36 -2.43
N ALA A 357 -4.68 -4.68 -2.86
CA ALA A 357 -3.38 -5.31 -3.13
C ALA A 357 -2.83 -6.01 -1.87
N ARG A 358 -2.89 -5.34 -0.71
CA ARG A 358 -2.50 -5.92 0.60
C ARG A 358 -3.38 -7.09 1.02
N ALA A 359 -4.65 -7.09 0.64
CA ALA A 359 -5.56 -8.21 0.85
C ALA A 359 -5.30 -9.41 -0.08
N GLY A 360 -4.40 -9.26 -1.07
CA GLY A 360 -4.06 -10.29 -2.04
C GLY A 360 -4.90 -10.26 -3.32
N LEU A 361 -5.62 -9.18 -3.58
CA LEU A 361 -6.32 -8.95 -4.83
C LEU A 361 -5.38 -8.29 -5.85
N VAL A 362 -5.45 -8.68 -7.11
CA VAL A 362 -4.71 -8.02 -8.19
C VAL A 362 -5.68 -7.18 -9.00
N LEU A 363 -5.34 -5.91 -9.21
CA LEU A 363 -6.15 -4.99 -9.97
C LEU A 363 -5.54 -4.79 -11.35
N VAL A 364 -6.38 -4.84 -12.38
CA VAL A 364 -5.95 -4.62 -13.76
C VAL A 364 -6.79 -3.47 -14.35
N PRO A 365 -6.16 -2.38 -14.81
CA PRO A 365 -6.86 -1.34 -15.56
C PRO A 365 -7.59 -1.92 -16.77
N THR A 366 -8.86 -1.54 -16.92
CA THR A 366 -9.66 -1.80 -18.11
C THR A 366 -9.87 -0.49 -18.89
N GLY A 367 -10.01 -0.63 -20.21
CA GLY A 367 -10.11 0.49 -21.14
C GLY A 367 -8.76 1.08 -21.57
N GLU A 368 -8.75 1.75 -22.72
CA GLU A 368 -7.53 2.28 -23.36
C GLU A 368 -7.15 3.70 -22.89
N ASP A 369 -8.03 4.40 -22.18
CA ASP A 369 -7.86 5.80 -21.81
C ASP A 369 -7.49 5.95 -20.31
N VAL A 370 -6.25 5.59 -19.98
CA VAL A 370 -5.66 5.89 -18.66
C VAL A 370 -4.98 7.25 -18.77
N LEU A 371 -5.50 8.25 -18.04
CA LEU A 371 -4.99 9.62 -18.09
C LEU A 371 -3.81 9.86 -17.17
N LEU A 372 -3.76 9.18 -16.03
CA LEU A 372 -2.75 9.35 -14.99
C LEU A 372 -2.04 8.03 -14.74
N THR A 373 -0.73 7.99 -14.97
CA THR A 373 0.14 6.83 -14.68
C THR A 373 1.19 7.21 -13.63
N PRO A 374 1.81 6.23 -12.94
CA PRO A 374 2.92 6.51 -12.02
C PRO A 374 4.03 7.35 -12.66
N GLU A 375 4.43 7.03 -13.90
CA GLU A 375 5.46 7.77 -14.66
C GLU A 375 5.06 9.22 -14.89
N LEU A 376 3.79 9.45 -15.21
CA LEU A 376 3.29 10.80 -15.41
C LEU A 376 3.30 11.58 -14.10
N VAL A 377 2.96 10.95 -12.97
CA VAL A 377 3.05 11.61 -11.66
C VAL A 377 4.50 12.01 -11.34
N GLU A 378 5.47 11.13 -11.59
CA GLU A 378 6.90 11.45 -11.43
C GLU A 378 7.34 12.62 -12.34
N LEU A 379 6.80 12.71 -13.55
CA LEU A 379 7.08 13.81 -14.48
C LEU A 379 6.50 15.15 -14.01
N LEU A 380 5.32 15.13 -13.38
CA LEU A 380 4.58 16.32 -12.97
C LEU A 380 5.00 16.86 -11.60
N ALA A 381 5.44 15.99 -10.68
CA ALA A 381 5.78 16.38 -9.31
C ALA A 381 6.86 17.49 -9.18
N PRO A 382 7.90 17.56 -10.02
CA PRO A 382 8.85 18.67 -9.99
C PRO A 382 8.20 20.04 -10.19
N GLN A 383 7.12 20.12 -10.98
CA GLN A 383 6.43 21.39 -11.23
C GLN A 383 5.60 21.85 -10.02
N VAL A 384 5.07 20.92 -9.23
CA VAL A 384 4.45 21.24 -7.94
C VAL A 384 5.47 21.88 -7.01
N HIS A 385 6.70 21.34 -6.97
CA HIS A 385 7.76 21.92 -6.17
C HIS A 385 8.15 23.32 -6.67
N LEU A 386 8.22 23.55 -7.99
CA LEU A 386 8.46 24.88 -8.53
C LEU A 386 7.39 25.89 -8.09
N ALA A 387 6.11 25.54 -8.20
CA ALA A 387 5.01 26.38 -7.71
C ALA A 387 5.12 26.66 -6.20
N TYR A 388 5.58 25.67 -5.41
CA TYR A 388 5.87 25.85 -3.99
C TYR A 388 7.01 26.85 -3.73
N GLN A 389 8.05 26.84 -4.55
CA GLN A 389 9.14 27.82 -4.44
C GLN A 389 8.66 29.24 -4.76
N GLU A 390 7.85 29.40 -5.81
CA GLU A 390 7.28 30.70 -6.22
C GLU A 390 6.43 31.32 -5.11
N VAL A 391 5.47 30.57 -4.54
CA VAL A 391 4.66 31.09 -3.43
C VAL A 391 5.50 31.35 -2.16
N SER A 392 6.59 30.60 -1.97
CA SER A 392 7.52 30.88 -0.88
C SER A 392 8.22 32.22 -1.07
N GLU A 393 8.68 32.53 -2.28
CA GLU A 393 9.28 33.82 -2.59
C GLU A 393 8.28 34.97 -2.40
N GLU A 394 7.05 34.82 -2.90
CA GLU A 394 5.99 35.84 -2.78
C GLU A 394 5.57 36.11 -1.34
N THR A 395 5.48 35.07 -0.52
CA THR A 395 5.06 35.18 0.89
C THR A 395 6.22 35.53 1.83
N GLY A 396 7.44 35.75 1.32
CA GLY A 396 8.63 35.96 2.16
C GLY A 396 8.98 34.74 3.03
N ASN A 397 8.70 33.54 2.51
CA ASN A 397 8.78 32.25 3.16
C ASN A 397 7.97 32.19 4.47
N ALA A 398 6.66 32.49 4.39
CA ALA A 398 5.79 32.45 5.57
C ALA A 398 5.74 31.07 6.26
N SER A 399 6.01 29.99 5.54
CA SER A 399 6.18 28.65 6.13
C SER A 399 7.52 28.49 6.88
N GLY A 400 8.52 29.34 6.64
CA GLY A 400 9.87 29.22 7.23
C GLY A 400 10.59 27.94 6.78
N SER A 401 10.17 27.34 5.68
CA SER A 401 10.68 26.07 5.20
C SER A 401 11.97 26.24 4.40
N PRO A 402 13.06 25.51 4.72
CA PRO A 402 14.28 25.54 3.92
C PRO A 402 14.12 24.82 2.56
N LEU A 403 13.05 24.03 2.37
CA LEU A 403 12.83 23.28 1.13
C LEU A 403 12.55 24.19 -0.06
N ALA A 404 11.94 25.36 0.19
CA ALA A 404 11.67 26.34 -0.85
C ALA A 404 12.95 26.91 -1.49
N LEU A 405 14.09 26.78 -0.81
CA LEU A 405 15.39 27.23 -1.30
C LEU A 405 16.18 26.13 -2.01
N GLN A 406 15.64 24.90 -2.07
CA GLN A 406 16.30 23.76 -2.69
C GLN A 406 15.67 23.44 -4.04
N LEU A 407 16.51 23.12 -5.03
CA LEU A 407 16.04 22.58 -6.30
C LEU A 407 15.51 21.16 -6.11
N TRP A 408 14.62 20.71 -7.00
CA TRP A 408 14.05 19.35 -7.00
C TRP A 408 15.13 18.26 -6.80
N ALA A 409 16.22 18.32 -7.57
CA ALA A 409 17.30 17.34 -7.51
C ALA A 409 18.08 17.33 -6.17
N GLY A 410 17.91 18.37 -5.34
CA GLY A 410 18.49 18.45 -4.01
C GLY A 410 17.58 17.91 -2.90
N LEU A 411 16.29 17.66 -3.19
CA LEU A 411 15.34 17.10 -2.25
C LEU A 411 15.63 15.61 -2.01
N SER A 412 15.49 15.18 -0.77
CA SER A 412 15.44 13.77 -0.41
C SER A 412 14.20 13.09 -0.99
N GLU A 413 14.23 11.76 -1.11
CA GLU A 413 13.08 10.98 -1.61
C GLU A 413 11.83 11.19 -0.75
N PHE A 414 12.01 11.35 0.57
CA PHE A 414 10.94 11.71 1.49
C PHE A 414 10.28 13.05 1.16
N GLU A 415 11.07 14.06 0.80
CA GLU A 415 10.58 15.40 0.45
C GLU A 415 9.92 15.41 -0.94
N GLN A 416 10.44 14.63 -1.89
CA GLN A 416 9.84 14.45 -3.22
C GLN A 416 8.46 13.76 -3.15
N ALA A 417 8.29 12.80 -2.23
CA ALA A 417 7.03 12.06 -2.07
C ALA A 417 5.81 12.95 -1.78
N SER A 418 5.98 14.04 -1.04
CA SER A 418 4.87 14.97 -0.75
C SER A 418 4.34 15.64 -2.01
N ASN A 419 5.21 15.98 -2.96
CA ASN A 419 4.84 16.62 -4.24
C ASN A 419 4.07 15.66 -5.16
N ARG A 420 4.48 14.38 -5.21
CA ARG A 420 3.73 13.32 -5.92
C ARG A 420 2.35 13.11 -5.31
N ALA A 421 2.29 13.13 -3.97
CA ALA A 421 1.03 13.02 -3.25
C ALA A 421 0.08 14.18 -3.57
N THR A 422 0.57 15.40 -3.85
CA THR A 422 -0.27 16.51 -4.31
C THR A 422 -0.92 16.21 -5.66
N ILE A 423 -0.19 15.71 -6.68
CA ILE A 423 -0.80 15.37 -7.99
C ILE A 423 -1.91 14.34 -7.85
N ILE A 424 -1.68 13.27 -7.07
CA ILE A 424 -2.71 12.26 -6.77
C ILE A 424 -3.88 12.89 -6.00
N GLY A 425 -3.58 13.72 -5.01
CA GLY A 425 -4.56 14.43 -4.21
C GLY A 425 -5.44 15.37 -5.03
N CYS A 426 -4.89 16.02 -6.05
CA CYS A 426 -5.66 16.85 -6.98
C CYS A 426 -6.73 16.05 -7.72
N ALA A 427 -6.50 14.77 -8.02
CA ALA A 427 -7.54 13.95 -8.64
C ALA A 427 -8.76 13.78 -7.72
N VAL A 428 -8.52 13.57 -6.41
CA VAL A 428 -9.55 13.52 -5.37
C VAL A 428 -10.23 14.88 -5.19
N ALA A 429 -9.44 15.96 -5.09
CA ALA A 429 -9.95 17.30 -4.86
C ALA A 429 -10.82 17.81 -6.02
N HIS A 430 -10.40 17.57 -7.26
CA HIS A 430 -11.19 17.90 -8.45
C HIS A 430 -12.48 17.08 -8.52
N ALA A 431 -12.43 15.77 -8.28
CA ALA A 431 -13.64 14.95 -8.22
C ALA A 431 -14.63 15.44 -7.14
N ALA A 432 -14.12 15.90 -5.99
CA ALA A 432 -14.94 16.46 -4.92
C ALA A 432 -15.65 17.75 -5.35
N GLN A 433 -15.04 18.54 -6.25
CA GLN A 433 -15.61 19.77 -6.81
C GLN A 433 -16.45 19.57 -8.08
N GLY A 434 -16.66 18.32 -8.53
CA GLY A 434 -17.38 18.04 -9.77
C GLY A 434 -16.57 18.36 -11.03
N LEU A 435 -15.24 18.39 -10.91
CA LEU A 435 -14.30 18.57 -11.99
C LEU A 435 -13.71 17.22 -12.40
N ALA A 436 -13.38 17.09 -13.69
CA ALA A 436 -12.75 15.91 -14.26
C ALA A 436 -11.64 16.29 -15.24
N TRP A 437 -10.85 15.31 -15.67
CA TRP A 437 -9.72 15.50 -16.58
C TRP A 437 -9.97 14.82 -17.91
N ARG A 438 -9.46 15.40 -19.00
CA ARG A 438 -9.46 14.82 -20.34
C ARG A 438 -8.20 15.24 -21.09
N ARG A 439 -7.92 14.57 -22.21
CA ARG A 439 -6.90 15.05 -23.16
C ARG A 439 -7.31 16.42 -23.71
N VAL A 440 -6.34 17.29 -23.96
CA VAL A 440 -6.57 18.64 -24.49
C VAL A 440 -7.45 18.60 -25.74
N THR A 441 -8.41 19.50 -25.81
CA THR A 441 -9.34 19.65 -26.94
C THR A 441 -9.40 21.09 -27.43
N ASP A 442 -9.99 21.32 -28.61
CA ASP A 442 -10.22 22.68 -29.13
C ASP A 442 -11.16 23.53 -28.24
N GLN A 443 -11.90 22.91 -27.31
CA GLN A 443 -12.76 23.62 -26.37
C GLN A 443 -11.97 24.28 -25.22
N GLY A 444 -10.75 23.81 -24.97
CA GLY A 444 -9.95 24.22 -23.81
C GLY A 444 -10.50 23.70 -22.48
N GLY A 445 -9.69 23.88 -21.43
CA GLY A 445 -10.08 23.62 -20.05
C GLY A 445 -10.95 24.72 -19.44
N VAL A 446 -11.56 24.43 -18.28
CA VAL A 446 -12.34 25.39 -17.50
C VAL A 446 -11.45 26.26 -16.61
N ASP A 447 -11.95 27.45 -16.28
CA ASP A 447 -11.37 28.30 -15.24
C ASP A 447 -11.70 27.72 -13.85
N ILE A 448 -10.67 27.39 -13.09
CA ILE A 448 -10.82 26.79 -11.75
C ILE A 448 -10.92 27.83 -10.63
N GLU A 449 -10.74 29.12 -10.90
CA GLU A 449 -10.75 30.17 -9.86
C GLU A 449 -11.99 30.11 -8.94
N PRO A 450 -13.22 29.83 -9.44
CA PRO A 450 -14.40 29.66 -8.58
C PRO A 450 -14.29 28.51 -7.56
N HIS A 451 -13.38 27.56 -7.76
CA HIS A 451 -13.16 26.40 -6.92
C HIS A 451 -11.92 26.50 -6.02
N VAL A 452 -11.03 27.48 -6.25
CA VAL A 452 -9.70 27.54 -5.59
C VAL A 452 -9.78 27.53 -4.06
N GLU A 453 -10.74 28.23 -3.46
CA GLU A 453 -10.89 28.23 -2.00
C GLU A 453 -11.16 26.81 -1.46
N SER A 454 -12.07 26.09 -2.11
CA SER A 454 -12.44 24.73 -1.74
C SER A 454 -11.32 23.73 -2.03
N LEU A 455 -10.64 23.87 -3.16
CA LEU A 455 -9.49 23.05 -3.53
C LEU A 455 -8.32 23.25 -2.55
N GLY A 456 -8.05 24.48 -2.12
CA GLY A 456 -7.02 24.77 -1.11
C GLY A 456 -7.33 24.10 0.24
N ARG A 457 -8.59 24.14 0.68
CA ARG A 457 -9.02 23.42 1.89
C ARG A 457 -8.79 21.91 1.78
N LEU A 458 -9.06 21.32 0.61
CA LEU A 458 -8.85 19.90 0.35
C LEU A 458 -7.37 19.53 0.28
N GLU A 459 -6.53 20.37 -0.31
CA GLU A 459 -5.08 20.20 -0.33
C GLU A 459 -4.49 20.22 1.09
N ASN A 460 -4.94 21.16 1.92
CA ASN A 460 -4.52 21.25 3.32
C ASN A 460 -4.86 19.96 4.10
N ARG A 461 -6.07 19.43 3.89
CA ARG A 461 -6.51 18.16 4.50
C ARG A 461 -5.65 16.99 4.03
N ARG A 462 -5.38 16.88 2.74
CA ARG A 462 -4.48 15.86 2.17
C ARG A 462 -3.09 15.95 2.78
N TRP A 463 -2.54 17.17 2.88
CA TRP A 463 -1.25 17.41 3.52
C TRP A 463 -1.25 16.99 4.99
N ALA A 464 -2.29 17.33 5.77
CA ALA A 464 -2.40 16.92 7.16
C ALA A 464 -2.45 15.39 7.33
N ILE A 465 -3.16 14.68 6.44
CA ILE A 465 -3.15 13.21 6.39
C ILE A 465 -1.74 12.68 6.11
N HIS A 466 -1.02 13.28 5.16
CA HIS A 466 0.36 12.92 4.84
C HIS A 466 1.29 13.12 6.05
N GLU A 467 1.22 14.26 6.74
CA GLU A 467 2.02 14.53 7.95
C GLU A 467 1.73 13.54 9.07
N ARG A 468 0.45 13.23 9.32
CA ARG A 468 0.06 12.26 10.33
C ARG A 468 0.65 10.87 10.01
N ARG A 469 0.58 10.42 8.75
CA ARG A 469 1.17 9.13 8.32
C ARG A 469 2.67 9.04 8.56
N HIS A 470 3.36 10.17 8.60
CA HIS A 470 4.80 10.26 8.85
C HIS A 470 5.15 10.60 10.31
N GLY A 471 4.17 10.48 11.21
CA GLY A 471 4.36 10.62 12.65
C GLY A 471 4.37 12.05 13.13
N ARG A 472 3.66 12.94 12.44
CA ARG A 472 3.53 14.35 12.81
C ARG A 472 2.07 14.79 13.01
N PRO A 473 1.29 14.07 13.85
CA PRO A 473 -0.09 14.46 14.12
C PRO A 473 -0.19 15.87 14.74
N ASP A 474 0.80 16.26 15.55
CA ASP A 474 0.82 17.55 16.26
C ASP A 474 1.58 18.66 15.50
N HIS A 475 1.75 18.54 14.18
CA HIS A 475 2.42 19.60 13.41
C HIS A 475 1.69 20.94 13.62
N THR A 476 2.45 22.00 13.85
CA THR A 476 1.93 23.37 14.03
C THR A 476 0.90 23.82 12.99
N TRP A 477 0.96 23.32 11.75
CA TRP A 477 0.02 23.66 10.68
C TRP A 477 -0.97 22.54 10.36
N ALA A 478 -0.87 21.37 11.00
CA ALA A 478 -1.89 20.32 10.93
C ALA A 478 -3.08 20.69 11.84
N ARG A 479 -3.76 21.78 11.46
CA ARG A 479 -4.89 22.36 12.17
C ARG A 479 -6.10 22.42 11.25
N PRO A 480 -7.32 22.52 11.80
CA PRO A 480 -8.50 22.79 10.98
C PRO A 480 -8.30 24.04 10.11
N TRP A 481 -8.78 24.00 8.87
CA TRP A 481 -8.63 25.08 7.88
C TRP A 481 -8.96 26.47 8.43
N GLY A 482 -10.03 26.57 9.22
CA GLY A 482 -10.51 27.80 9.86
C GLY A 482 -9.49 28.47 10.79
N ASP A 483 -8.54 27.70 11.33
CA ASP A 483 -7.54 28.15 12.31
C ASP A 483 -6.20 28.54 11.66
N LEU A 484 -6.07 28.40 10.34
CA LEU A 484 -4.89 28.79 9.58
C LEU A 484 -4.89 30.29 9.27
N GLY A 485 -3.71 30.92 9.34
CA GLY A 485 -3.51 32.29 8.91
C GLY A 485 -3.56 32.44 7.39
N GLU A 486 -3.92 33.62 6.91
CA GLU A 486 -4.08 33.93 5.48
C GLU A 486 -2.83 33.59 4.65
N ALA A 487 -1.64 33.98 5.11
CA ALA A 487 -0.38 33.69 4.42
C ALA A 487 -0.05 32.20 4.30
N LEU A 488 -0.60 31.33 5.15
CA LEU A 488 -0.42 29.87 5.04
C LEU A 488 -1.42 29.27 4.05
N ARG A 489 -2.67 29.75 4.04
CA ARG A 489 -3.67 29.32 3.06
C ARG A 489 -3.25 29.67 1.63
N GLU A 490 -2.48 30.74 1.44
CA GLU A 490 -1.97 31.14 0.12
C GLU A 490 -1.09 30.06 -0.51
N TYR A 491 -0.35 29.26 0.27
CA TYR A 491 0.40 28.12 -0.27
C TYR A 491 -0.55 27.13 -0.94
N ASP A 492 -1.61 26.73 -0.25
CA ASP A 492 -2.59 25.78 -0.79
C ASP A 492 -3.30 26.37 -2.03
N PHE A 493 -3.64 27.67 -2.03
CA PHE A 493 -4.27 28.33 -3.19
C PHE A 493 -3.35 28.40 -4.41
N MET A 494 -2.10 28.82 -4.22
CA MET A 494 -1.15 28.97 -5.32
C MET A 494 -0.78 27.64 -5.96
N ILE A 495 -0.62 26.59 -5.15
CA ILE A 495 -0.45 25.24 -5.68
C ILE A 495 -1.67 24.84 -6.52
N MET A 496 -2.89 25.02 -6.01
CA MET A 496 -4.09 24.68 -6.79
C MET A 496 -4.24 25.50 -8.08
N ARG A 497 -3.86 26.78 -8.08
CA ARG A 497 -3.83 27.63 -9.30
C ARG A 497 -2.79 27.18 -10.33
N ALA A 498 -1.69 26.57 -9.89
CA ALA A 498 -0.66 26.05 -10.79
C ALA A 498 -1.07 24.74 -11.49
N VAL A 499 -1.90 23.91 -10.84
CA VAL A 499 -2.26 22.57 -11.32
C VAL A 499 -2.81 22.54 -12.76
N PRO A 500 -3.70 23.44 -13.21
CA PRO A 500 -4.15 23.46 -14.61
C PRO A 500 -3.00 23.56 -15.62
N ALA A 501 -2.00 24.40 -15.36
CA ALA A 501 -0.84 24.55 -16.23
C ALA A 501 0.05 23.29 -16.18
N ILE A 502 0.26 22.74 -14.99
CA ILE A 502 1.02 21.50 -14.78
C ILE A 502 0.38 20.34 -15.59
N LEU A 503 -0.95 20.22 -15.56
CA LEU A 503 -1.67 19.20 -16.33
C LEU A 503 -1.61 19.48 -17.84
N ALA A 504 -1.68 20.75 -18.26
CA ALA A 504 -1.59 21.14 -19.67
C ALA A 504 -0.25 20.73 -20.30
N ASP A 505 0.85 20.81 -19.55
CA ASP A 505 2.17 20.33 -20.00
C ASP A 505 2.20 18.82 -20.27
N ALA A 506 1.31 18.06 -19.63
CA ALA A 506 1.08 16.64 -19.90
C ALA A 506 0.02 16.36 -20.99
N GLY A 507 -0.49 17.40 -21.65
CA GLY A 507 -1.56 17.28 -22.64
C GLY A 507 -2.92 16.94 -22.03
N LEU A 508 -3.15 17.33 -20.77
CA LEU A 508 -4.41 17.18 -20.05
C LEU A 508 -5.06 18.53 -19.77
N GLU A 509 -6.39 18.58 -19.75
CA GLU A 509 -7.16 19.76 -19.34
C GLU A 509 -8.26 19.37 -18.35
N ILE A 510 -8.63 20.32 -17.49
CA ILE A 510 -9.73 20.16 -16.53
C ILE A 510 -11.04 20.60 -17.19
N TYR A 511 -12.13 19.87 -16.94
CA TYR A 511 -13.47 20.24 -17.37
C TYR A 511 -14.52 20.00 -16.27
N GLU A 512 -15.65 20.70 -16.35
CA GLU A 512 -16.78 20.46 -15.46
C GLU A 512 -17.58 19.22 -15.88
N VAL A 513 -17.85 18.33 -14.92
CA VAL A 513 -18.79 17.23 -15.14
C VAL A 513 -20.20 17.82 -15.08
N GLY A 514 -20.86 17.90 -16.24
CA GLY A 514 -22.23 18.40 -16.33
C GLY A 514 -23.12 17.67 -15.33
N ARG A 515 -23.76 18.42 -14.42
CA ARG A 515 -24.75 17.88 -13.48
C ARG A 515 -25.94 17.34 -14.28
N THR A 516 -25.89 16.08 -14.69
CA THR A 516 -27.05 15.41 -15.29
C THR A 516 -28.11 15.21 -14.21
N GLY A 517 -29.02 16.19 -14.10
CA GLY A 517 -30.43 15.98 -13.77
C GLY A 517 -30.82 15.77 -12.31
N SER A 518 -30.71 16.80 -11.48
CA SER A 518 -31.78 17.10 -10.51
C SER A 518 -32.65 18.19 -11.12
N SER A 519 -33.47 17.83 -12.10
CA SER A 519 -34.61 18.67 -12.46
C SER A 519 -35.61 18.54 -11.32
N MET A 520 -35.92 19.69 -10.73
CA MET A 520 -37.05 19.90 -9.84
C MET A 520 -38.32 19.25 -10.41
N THR A 521 -38.98 18.46 -9.58
CA THR A 521 -40.44 18.45 -9.37
C THR A 521 -40.72 17.86 -8.00
#